data_AF-A0A2G8LMJ1-F1
#
_entry.id   AF-A0A2G8LMJ1-F1
#
_cell.length_a   1.000
_cell.length_b   1.000
_cell.length_c   1.000
_cell.angle_alpha   90.00
_cell.angle_beta   90.00
_cell.angle_gamma   90.00
#
_symmetry.space_group_name_H-M   'P 1'
#
loop_
_entity.id
_entity.type
_entity.pdbx_description
1 polymer ?
#
loop_
_entity_poly.entity_id
_entity_poly.type
_entity_poly.pdbx_seq_one_letter_code
_entity_poly.pdbx_strand_id
1 'polypeptide(L)'
;MKVLYSRLGKVYRTYEINGRRTDSNGLFLLGYDRMKFPAPDMSVFAYNGNYIKNGPNGIALHRGKANDFPQRSRMTDDNLIDAVVYGVDADVVVQDLIDVLTPGKPQAFEVSSLSEADESINRCVEEGVAVYRSAHISPKFPNFCPYNDVRVVINEISLDPETQFIEIWDMGISLSSLSKGNYQLFVNFIFKSIVEYLVLILIIIMDTLYSAGIRPKVLMALCRNSSKKGYINEIWNRTDSGGYFVIGTPSVTPRSQYLNTFASGFIHTSSGAVALYKTANGYNSQDGSISTTGLLDAMVYADPREPLAGSLVQTLTPQSSPLPSLLLQEDDASISRCFSDQTRTVDVFSVRPNTPKSLNDCPIFENRRDHQRNQRGPSGRLARL
;
A
#
# COMPACT_ATOMS: atom_id res chain seq x y z
N MET A 1 8.70 -20.63 20.86
CA MET A 1 8.05 -19.92 21.99
C MET A 1 8.13 -18.43 21.74
N LYS A 2 7.03 -17.67 21.87
CA LYS A 2 7.09 -16.19 21.92
C LYS A 2 7.10 -15.74 23.38
N VAL A 3 8.08 -14.95 23.78
CA VAL A 3 8.30 -14.51 25.17
C VAL A 3 8.28 -12.99 25.23
N LEU A 4 7.57 -12.44 26.22
CA LEU A 4 7.45 -11.00 26.44
C LEU A 4 8.15 -10.63 27.77
N TYR A 5 9.07 -9.68 27.68
CA TYR A 5 9.93 -9.22 28.76
C TYR A 5 9.60 -7.78 29.16
N SER A 6 9.53 -7.52 30.45
CA SER A 6 9.30 -6.16 30.96
C SER A 6 10.56 -5.31 30.82
N ARG A 7 10.43 -3.99 31.05
CA ARG A 7 11.57 -3.06 31.22
C ARG A 7 12.69 -3.57 32.13
N LEU A 8 12.37 -4.38 33.14
CA LEU A 8 13.35 -4.93 34.09
C LEU A 8 13.97 -6.25 33.61
N GLY A 9 13.79 -6.61 32.33
CA GLY A 9 14.25 -7.88 31.78
C GLY A 9 13.56 -9.08 32.41
N LYS A 10 12.29 -8.96 32.83
CA LYS A 10 11.53 -10.06 33.46
C LYS A 10 10.48 -10.63 32.54
N VAL A 11 10.42 -11.95 32.41
CA VAL A 11 9.33 -12.62 31.69
C VAL A 11 8.00 -12.27 32.35
N TYR A 12 7.09 -11.63 31.62
CA TYR A 12 5.72 -11.40 32.10
C TYR A 12 4.69 -12.21 31.36
N ARG A 13 5.02 -12.72 30.16
CA ARG A 13 4.13 -13.56 29.38
C ARG A 13 4.87 -14.46 28.40
N THR A 14 4.30 -15.63 28.13
CA THR A 14 4.80 -16.61 27.16
C THR A 14 3.64 -17.15 26.34
N TYR A 15 3.91 -17.46 25.07
CA TYR A 15 2.93 -18.06 24.16
C TYR A 15 3.55 -19.24 23.42
N GLU A 16 3.01 -20.42 23.68
CA GLU A 16 3.43 -21.65 23.00
C GLU A 16 2.87 -21.69 21.58
N ILE A 17 3.79 -21.73 20.62
CA ILE A 17 3.49 -21.79 19.18
C ILE A 17 3.99 -23.11 18.56
N ASN A 18 4.37 -24.08 19.39
CA ASN A 18 4.86 -25.38 18.94
C ASN A 18 3.77 -26.12 18.15
N GLY A 19 4.16 -26.75 17.04
CA GLY A 19 3.25 -27.46 16.14
C GLY A 19 2.36 -26.56 15.27
N ARG A 20 2.43 -25.23 15.42
CA ARG A 20 1.75 -24.28 14.54
C ARG A 20 2.56 -24.00 13.29
N ARG A 21 1.90 -23.50 12.24
CA ARG A 21 2.51 -23.21 10.95
C ARG A 21 2.16 -21.81 10.51
N THR A 22 3.08 -21.19 9.80
CA THR A 22 2.82 -19.96 9.08
C THR A 22 1.81 -20.20 7.95
N ASP A 23 1.18 -19.12 7.50
CA ASP A 23 0.36 -19.09 6.31
C ASP A 23 1.19 -19.23 5.01
N SER A 24 0.54 -19.11 3.85
CA SER A 24 1.19 -19.18 2.54
C SER A 24 2.19 -18.05 2.28
N ASN A 25 2.08 -16.94 3.01
CA ASN A 25 3.00 -15.82 2.92
C ASN A 25 4.19 -15.99 3.88
N GLY A 26 4.25 -17.08 4.64
CA GLY A 26 5.29 -17.33 5.62
C GLY A 26 5.10 -16.53 6.92
N LEU A 27 3.89 -16.03 7.19
CA LEU A 27 3.58 -15.23 8.37
C LEU A 27 2.71 -16.00 9.38
N PHE A 28 2.82 -15.64 10.65
CA PHE A 28 2.00 -16.23 11.73
C PHE A 28 1.55 -15.12 12.69
N LEU A 29 0.24 -14.88 12.75
CA LEU A 29 -0.37 -13.79 13.48
C LEU A 29 -0.95 -14.25 14.83
N LEU A 30 -0.43 -13.66 15.90
CA LEU A 30 -1.02 -13.69 17.24
C LEU A 30 -1.83 -12.41 17.44
N GLY A 31 -3.11 -12.53 17.80
CA GLY A 31 -4.01 -11.38 17.88
C GLY A 31 -5.17 -11.55 18.85
N TYR A 32 -6.10 -10.60 18.80
CA TYR A 32 -7.35 -10.65 19.56
C TYR A 32 -8.34 -11.61 18.93
N ASP A 33 -9.12 -12.29 19.76
CA ASP A 33 -10.21 -13.19 19.33
C ASP A 33 -11.24 -12.53 18.40
N ARG A 34 -11.41 -11.21 18.48
CA ARG A 34 -12.34 -10.43 17.65
C ARG A 34 -11.73 -9.80 16.40
N MET A 35 -10.44 -10.01 16.13
CA MET A 35 -9.84 -9.55 14.88
C MET A 35 -10.44 -10.31 13.69
N LYS A 36 -11.15 -9.60 12.81
CA LYS A 36 -11.82 -10.20 11.65
C LYS A 36 -10.96 -10.17 10.38
N PHE A 37 -10.23 -9.08 10.16
CA PHE A 37 -9.46 -8.86 8.93
C PHE A 37 -8.07 -8.30 9.24
N PRO A 38 -7.00 -9.10 9.09
CA PRO A 38 -7.03 -10.56 8.98
C PRO A 38 -7.37 -11.23 10.32
N ALA A 39 -7.99 -12.42 10.24
CA ALA A 39 -8.15 -13.27 11.42
C ALA A 39 -6.78 -13.80 11.90
N PRO A 40 -6.52 -13.82 13.22
CA PRO A 40 -5.27 -14.33 13.77
C PRO A 40 -5.18 -15.85 13.64
N ASP A 41 -3.98 -16.38 13.44
CA ASP A 41 -3.72 -17.83 13.44
C ASP A 41 -3.82 -18.42 14.85
N MET A 42 -3.66 -17.56 15.86
CA MET A 42 -3.88 -17.91 17.24
C MET A 42 -4.36 -16.69 18.03
N SER A 43 -5.61 -16.76 18.50
CA SER A 43 -6.22 -15.77 19.37
C SER A 43 -5.75 -15.98 20.80
N VAL A 44 -4.80 -15.17 21.25
CA VAL A 44 -4.23 -15.23 22.61
C VAL A 44 -4.56 -14.00 23.45
N PHE A 45 -5.08 -12.96 22.80
CA PHE A 45 -5.45 -11.71 23.44
C PHE A 45 -6.98 -11.65 23.55
N ALA A 46 -7.51 -11.41 24.75
CA ALA A 46 -8.91 -11.03 24.93
C ALA A 46 -9.04 -9.51 24.76
N TYR A 47 -10.20 -9.03 24.31
CA TYR A 47 -10.41 -7.59 24.17
C TYR A 47 -10.09 -6.82 25.48
N ASN A 48 -9.34 -5.70 25.40
CA ASN A 48 -8.90 -4.85 26.52
C ASN A 48 -7.88 -5.43 27.53
N GLY A 49 -7.21 -6.56 27.26
CA GLY A 49 -6.37 -7.21 28.29
C GLY A 49 -4.89 -6.80 28.39
N ASN A 50 -4.47 -5.65 27.84
CA ASN A 50 -3.11 -5.07 27.96
C ASN A 50 -1.98 -6.13 27.83
N TYR A 51 -2.00 -6.90 26.74
CA TYR A 51 -1.12 -8.06 26.54
C TYR A 51 0.31 -7.68 26.20
N ILE A 52 0.47 -6.65 25.39
CA ILE A 52 1.73 -5.98 25.09
C ILE A 52 1.72 -4.71 25.94
N LYS A 53 2.74 -4.54 26.79
CA LYS A 53 2.81 -3.40 27.71
C LYS A 53 3.33 -2.16 26.98
N ASN A 54 2.78 -1.00 27.34
CA ASN A 54 3.37 0.29 26.97
C ASN A 54 4.71 0.50 27.69
N GLY A 55 5.58 1.31 27.10
CA GLY A 55 6.91 1.61 27.61
C GLY A 55 8.00 0.66 27.07
N PRO A 56 9.26 0.84 27.48
CA PRO A 56 10.33 0.09 26.88
C PRO A 56 10.34 -1.35 27.40
N ASN A 57 10.14 -2.31 26.52
CA ASN A 57 9.97 -3.74 26.82
C ASN A 57 10.59 -4.58 25.69
N GLY A 58 10.72 -5.89 25.91
CA GLY A 58 11.27 -6.82 24.93
C GLY A 58 10.24 -7.84 24.47
N ILE A 59 10.29 -8.21 23.19
CA ILE A 59 9.59 -9.38 22.64
C ILE A 59 10.63 -10.25 21.93
N ALA A 60 10.68 -11.52 22.27
CA ALA A 60 11.61 -12.46 21.67
C ALA A 60 10.92 -13.74 21.20
N LEU A 61 11.50 -14.33 20.16
CA LEU A 61 11.22 -15.67 19.69
C LEU A 61 12.35 -16.58 20.13
N HIS A 62 12.05 -17.56 20.99
CA HIS A 62 13.00 -18.58 21.42
C HIS A 62 12.62 -19.97 20.92
N ARG A 63 13.62 -20.83 20.72
CA ARG A 63 13.43 -22.27 20.61
C ARG A 63 13.34 -22.87 22.02
N GLY A 64 12.21 -23.53 22.35
CA GLY A 64 12.00 -24.10 23.68
C GLY A 64 10.52 -24.34 24.02
N LYS A 65 10.27 -24.79 25.26
CA LYS A 65 8.95 -25.07 25.85
C LYS A 65 8.61 -24.03 26.91
N ALA A 66 7.35 -24.00 27.35
CA ALA A 66 6.86 -22.97 28.27
C ALA A 66 7.62 -22.97 29.61
N ASN A 67 8.01 -24.15 30.10
CA ASN A 67 8.74 -24.32 31.35
C ASN A 67 10.16 -23.74 31.33
N ASP A 68 10.73 -23.51 30.14
CA ASP A 68 12.06 -22.90 29.99
C ASP A 68 12.00 -21.39 30.29
N PHE A 69 10.81 -20.79 30.27
CA PHE A 69 10.57 -19.37 30.50
C PHE A 69 9.54 -19.11 31.61
N PRO A 70 9.82 -19.50 32.88
CA PRO A 70 8.90 -19.26 33.99
C PRO A 70 8.61 -17.77 34.17
N GLN A 71 7.41 -17.43 34.62
CA GLN A 71 7.05 -16.05 34.90
C GLN A 71 8.03 -15.42 35.92
N ARG A 72 8.42 -14.16 35.70
CA ARG A 72 9.40 -13.39 36.50
C ARG A 72 10.86 -13.89 36.44
N SER A 73 11.17 -14.90 35.63
CA SER A 73 12.56 -15.25 35.30
C SER A 73 13.25 -14.10 34.55
N ARG A 74 14.59 -14.07 34.57
CA ARG A 74 15.39 -13.07 33.85
C ARG A 74 15.34 -13.35 32.34
N MET A 75 15.50 -12.30 31.55
CA MET A 75 15.82 -12.40 30.13
C MET A 75 17.10 -13.20 29.91
N THR A 76 17.14 -13.88 28.78
CA THR A 76 18.25 -14.74 28.34
C THR A 76 18.35 -14.64 26.82
N ASP A 77 19.54 -14.85 26.29
CA ASP A 77 19.83 -15.06 24.87
C ASP A 77 19.89 -16.55 24.50
N ASP A 78 19.74 -17.44 25.48
CA ASP A 78 19.71 -18.88 25.26
C ASP A 78 18.61 -19.26 24.28
N ASN A 79 19.00 -19.96 23.21
CA ASN A 79 18.11 -20.42 22.13
C ASN A 79 17.29 -19.28 21.48
N LEU A 80 17.77 -18.05 21.54
CA LEU A 80 17.15 -16.89 20.90
C LEU A 80 17.21 -17.00 19.37
N ILE A 81 16.08 -16.78 18.71
CA ILE A 81 15.95 -16.80 17.24
C ILE A 81 15.89 -15.37 16.69
N ASP A 82 15.03 -14.53 17.25
CA ASP A 82 14.90 -13.12 16.89
C ASP A 82 14.27 -12.34 18.04
N ALA A 83 14.52 -11.05 18.13
CA ALA A 83 13.93 -10.19 19.16
C ALA A 83 13.83 -8.73 18.71
N VAL A 84 12.93 -8.02 19.39
CA VAL A 84 12.78 -6.57 19.31
C VAL A 84 12.69 -6.01 20.72
N VAL A 85 13.48 -4.98 21.00
CA VAL A 85 13.29 -4.09 22.15
C VAL A 85 12.56 -2.86 21.61
N TYR A 86 11.41 -2.53 22.19
CA TYR A 86 10.55 -1.45 21.73
C TYR A 86 10.21 -0.51 22.86
N GLY A 87 9.89 0.75 22.58
CA GLY A 87 9.40 1.74 23.56
C GLY A 87 8.64 2.89 22.90
N VAL A 88 8.10 3.80 23.74
CA VAL A 88 7.28 4.95 23.29
C VAL A 88 8.01 6.28 23.33
N ASP A 89 9.09 6.35 24.11
CA ASP A 89 9.84 7.57 24.38
C ASP A 89 11.29 7.34 23.97
N ALA A 90 11.74 8.08 22.95
CA ALA A 90 13.08 8.00 22.39
C ALA A 90 14.18 8.31 23.42
N ASP A 91 13.86 9.07 24.47
CA ASP A 91 14.80 9.43 25.53
C ASP A 91 14.96 8.31 26.57
N VAL A 92 14.15 7.25 26.49
CA VAL A 92 14.15 6.13 27.42
C VAL A 92 14.65 4.85 26.76
N VAL A 93 15.97 4.71 26.72
CA VAL A 93 16.68 3.49 26.25
C VAL A 93 16.87 2.50 27.41
N VAL A 94 16.61 1.21 27.18
CA VAL A 94 16.84 0.15 28.17
C VAL A 94 18.00 -0.74 27.75
N GLN A 95 19.20 -0.31 28.12
CA GLN A 95 20.45 -0.94 27.67
C GLN A 95 20.54 -2.43 28.04
N ASP A 96 20.15 -2.82 29.26
CA ASP A 96 20.18 -4.22 29.67
C ASP A 96 19.37 -5.13 28.72
N LEU A 97 18.20 -4.67 28.24
CA LEU A 97 17.39 -5.42 27.28
C LEU A 97 18.08 -5.52 25.93
N ILE A 98 18.72 -4.44 25.48
CA ILE A 98 19.46 -4.39 24.21
C ILE A 98 20.65 -5.35 24.27
N ASP A 99 21.44 -5.30 25.34
CA ASP A 99 22.66 -6.09 25.49
C ASP A 99 22.38 -7.60 25.45
N VAL A 100 21.24 -8.04 25.99
CA VAL A 100 20.86 -9.46 26.01
C VAL A 100 20.05 -9.88 24.80
N LEU A 101 19.00 -9.13 24.42
CA LEU A 101 18.04 -9.58 23.42
C LEU A 101 18.40 -9.11 22.00
N THR A 102 19.00 -7.92 21.85
CA THR A 102 19.25 -7.33 20.54
C THR A 102 20.63 -6.66 20.48
N PRO A 103 21.73 -7.38 20.78
CA PRO A 103 23.04 -6.77 20.91
C PRO A 103 23.45 -6.08 19.60
N GLY A 104 23.87 -4.83 19.71
CA GLY A 104 24.28 -4.00 18.57
C GLY A 104 23.14 -3.47 17.69
N LYS A 105 21.86 -3.71 18.04
CA LYS A 105 20.70 -3.15 17.35
C LYS A 105 20.02 -2.07 18.21
N PRO A 106 19.50 -0.99 17.59
CA PRO A 106 18.80 0.04 18.33
C PRO A 106 17.46 -0.46 18.88
N GLN A 107 17.00 0.15 19.98
CA GLN A 107 15.61 0.04 20.42
C GLN A 107 14.69 0.67 19.38
N ALA A 108 13.60 -0.01 19.04
CA ALA A 108 12.55 0.53 18.18
C ALA A 108 11.66 1.49 18.98
N PHE A 109 11.21 2.56 18.35
CA PHE A 109 10.34 3.55 18.99
C PHE A 109 9.05 3.71 18.20
N GLU A 110 7.93 3.72 18.92
CA GLU A 110 6.66 4.24 18.41
C GLU A 110 6.82 5.74 18.16
N VAL A 111 6.20 6.24 17.09
CA VAL A 111 6.30 7.63 16.68
C VAL A 111 4.89 8.14 16.47
N SER A 112 4.33 8.71 17.52
CA SER A 112 2.93 9.17 17.56
C SER A 112 2.56 10.22 16.49
N SER A 113 3.54 10.80 15.79
CA SER A 113 3.32 11.71 14.66
C SER A 113 3.31 11.02 13.28
N LEU A 114 3.63 9.72 13.20
CA LEU A 114 3.68 8.98 11.93
C LEU A 114 2.31 8.71 11.33
N SER A 115 1.24 8.70 12.12
CA SER A 115 -0.12 8.44 11.63
C SER A 115 -1.13 8.90 12.68
N GLU A 116 -2.26 9.48 12.24
CA GLU A 116 -3.43 9.71 13.12
C GLU A 116 -4.25 8.42 13.32
N ALA A 117 -3.98 7.38 12.55
CA ALA A 117 -4.41 6.00 12.79
C ALA A 117 -3.36 5.21 13.60
N ASP A 118 -3.69 3.99 14.02
CA ASP A 118 -2.76 3.13 14.77
C ASP A 118 -1.50 2.76 13.94
N GLU A 119 -0.35 2.84 14.59
CA GLU A 119 0.96 2.48 14.06
C GLU A 119 1.41 1.08 14.53
N SER A 120 2.47 0.56 13.92
CA SER A 120 3.09 -0.70 14.32
C SER A 120 4.60 -0.68 14.12
N ILE A 121 5.31 -1.52 14.86
CA ILE A 121 6.74 -1.71 14.68
C ILE A 121 6.98 -2.83 13.67
N ASN A 122 7.40 -2.44 12.47
CA ASN A 122 7.66 -3.31 11.34
C ASN A 122 9.15 -3.71 11.29
N ARG A 123 9.42 -4.95 10.87
CA ARG A 123 10.77 -5.46 10.64
C ARG A 123 11.21 -5.17 9.21
N CYS A 124 12.25 -4.38 9.05
CA CYS A 124 12.82 -3.93 7.79
C CYS A 124 14.24 -4.45 7.58
N VAL A 125 14.77 -4.28 6.38
CA VAL A 125 16.15 -4.64 6.04
C VAL A 125 16.86 -3.39 5.53
N GLU A 126 17.93 -3.00 6.20
CA GLU A 126 18.80 -1.89 5.83
C GLU A 126 20.22 -2.40 5.70
N GLU A 127 20.81 -2.22 4.51
CA GLU A 127 22.18 -2.70 4.21
C GLU A 127 22.40 -4.19 4.55
N GLY A 128 21.35 -5.01 4.37
CA GLY A 128 21.36 -6.45 4.68
C GLY A 128 21.15 -6.78 6.16
N VAL A 129 20.96 -5.79 7.03
CA VAL A 129 20.71 -5.97 8.46
C VAL A 129 19.24 -5.75 8.79
N ALA A 130 18.67 -6.65 9.59
CA ALA A 130 17.30 -6.50 10.07
C ALA A 130 17.20 -5.40 11.13
N VAL A 131 16.34 -4.41 10.87
CA VAL A 131 16.04 -3.29 11.76
C VAL A 131 14.53 -3.24 12.05
N TYR A 132 14.13 -2.58 13.12
CA TYR A 132 12.73 -2.41 13.49
C TYR A 132 12.39 -0.93 13.54
N ARG A 133 11.31 -0.51 12.87
CA ARG A 133 10.88 0.90 12.79
C ARG A 133 9.36 1.00 12.92
N SER A 134 8.88 2.12 13.44
CA SER A 134 7.45 2.42 13.37
C SER A 134 7.04 2.68 11.92
N ALA A 135 5.88 2.12 11.54
CA ALA A 135 5.24 2.20 10.23
C ALA A 135 3.77 1.73 10.33
N HIS A 136 2.99 1.82 9.26
CA HIS A 136 1.60 1.35 9.29
C HIS A 136 1.46 -0.15 9.62
N ILE A 137 0.31 -0.49 10.23
CA ILE A 137 -0.10 -1.85 10.54
C ILE A 137 -0.12 -2.73 9.28
N SER A 138 0.57 -3.88 9.33
CA SER A 138 0.69 -4.83 8.20
C SER A 138 0.44 -6.30 8.60
N PRO A 139 -0.57 -6.62 9.43
CA PRO A 139 -0.76 -7.98 9.92
C PRO A 139 -0.96 -8.98 8.77
N LYS A 140 -0.21 -10.09 8.73
CA LYS A 140 -0.18 -11.09 7.64
C LYS A 140 0.20 -10.56 6.24
N PHE A 141 0.76 -9.36 6.18
CA PHE A 141 1.22 -8.74 4.93
C PHE A 141 2.70 -8.35 5.04
N PRO A 142 3.38 -8.08 3.90
CA PRO A 142 4.73 -7.55 3.92
C PRO A 142 4.81 -6.27 4.77
N ASN A 143 5.88 -6.17 5.55
CA ASN A 143 6.14 -5.01 6.38
C ASN A 143 6.34 -3.75 5.53
N PHE A 144 5.75 -2.65 5.97
CA PHE A 144 5.99 -1.34 5.36
C PHE A 144 7.29 -0.75 5.89
N CYS A 145 8.24 -0.59 4.99
CA CYS A 145 9.58 -0.09 5.31
C CYS A 145 9.78 1.23 4.56
N PRO A 146 9.77 2.39 5.26
CA PRO A 146 10.00 3.67 4.62
C PRO A 146 11.45 3.72 4.11
N TYR A 147 11.61 3.71 2.79
CA TYR A 147 12.87 4.08 2.17
C TYR A 147 13.05 5.61 2.26
N ASN A 148 14.28 6.10 2.31
CA ASN A 148 14.60 7.54 2.36
C ASN A 148 14.03 8.35 1.17
N ASP A 149 13.58 7.69 0.11
CA ASP A 149 12.72 8.28 -0.91
C ASP A 149 11.27 7.90 -0.62
N VAL A 150 10.44 8.90 -0.30
CA VAL A 150 8.97 8.75 -0.26
C VAL A 150 8.55 8.11 -1.57
N ARG A 151 8.09 6.86 -1.50
CA ARG A 151 7.61 6.09 -2.64
C ARG A 151 6.10 6.09 -2.60
N VAL A 152 5.49 6.59 -3.67
CA VAL A 152 4.04 6.57 -3.87
C VAL A 152 3.69 5.59 -4.98
N VAL A 153 2.55 4.92 -4.81
CA VAL A 153 2.02 3.95 -5.77
C VAL A 153 0.56 4.25 -6.09
N ILE A 154 0.09 3.78 -7.24
CA ILE A 154 -1.35 3.75 -7.54
C ILE A 154 -1.97 2.69 -6.64
N ASN A 155 -2.88 3.08 -5.75
CA ASN A 155 -3.48 2.17 -4.77
C ASN A 155 -4.80 1.58 -5.25
N GLU A 156 -5.70 2.42 -5.74
CA GLU A 156 -7.06 2.00 -6.06
C GLU A 156 -7.63 2.87 -7.19
N ILE A 157 -8.36 2.26 -8.12
CA ILE A 157 -9.03 2.97 -9.22
C ILE A 157 -10.47 2.48 -9.33
N SER A 158 -11.46 3.37 -9.15
CA SER A 158 -12.86 3.08 -9.46
C SER A 158 -13.21 3.59 -10.85
N LEU A 159 -13.82 2.72 -11.66
CA LEU A 159 -14.36 3.06 -12.97
C LEU A 159 -15.87 3.31 -12.96
N ASP A 160 -16.53 3.15 -11.81
CA ASP A 160 -17.97 3.42 -11.63
C ASP A 160 -18.28 4.87 -12.05
N PRO A 161 -19.13 5.08 -13.08
CA PRO A 161 -19.45 6.40 -13.59
C PRO A 161 -19.81 7.45 -12.53
N GLU A 162 -20.53 7.07 -11.47
CA GLU A 162 -20.98 8.02 -10.45
C GLU A 162 -19.89 8.33 -9.42
N THR A 163 -19.04 7.35 -9.11
CA THR A 163 -18.04 7.42 -8.03
C THR A 163 -16.59 7.25 -8.51
N GLN A 164 -16.27 7.61 -9.76
CA GLN A 164 -14.89 7.44 -10.27
C GLN A 164 -13.83 8.12 -9.40
N PHE A 165 -12.76 7.40 -9.11
CA PHE A 165 -11.59 7.93 -8.42
C PHE A 165 -10.31 7.19 -8.79
N ILE A 166 -9.19 7.87 -8.54
CA ILE A 166 -7.83 7.33 -8.49
C ILE A 166 -7.30 7.67 -7.11
N GLU A 167 -6.85 6.66 -6.40
CA GLU A 167 -6.18 6.79 -5.12
C GLU A 167 -4.69 6.48 -5.27
N ILE A 168 -3.87 7.34 -4.69
CA ILE A 168 -2.44 7.14 -4.51
C ILE A 168 -2.18 6.84 -3.05
N TRP A 169 -1.19 5.97 -2.78
CA TRP A 169 -0.77 5.68 -1.43
C TRP A 169 0.74 5.85 -1.27
N ASP A 170 1.18 6.48 -0.19
CA ASP A 170 2.60 6.68 0.15
C ASP A 170 3.21 5.52 0.94
N MET A 171 2.61 4.34 0.84
CA MET A 171 3.02 3.12 1.55
C MET A 171 2.93 3.26 3.07
N GLY A 172 2.13 4.20 3.56
CA GLY A 172 1.97 4.43 5.00
C GLY A 172 3.14 5.20 5.59
N ILE A 173 3.65 6.21 4.88
CA ILE A 173 4.51 7.22 5.50
C ILE A 173 3.63 8.27 6.20
N SER A 174 2.42 8.48 5.69
CA SER A 174 1.45 9.50 6.06
C SER A 174 1.94 10.94 5.85
N LEU A 175 1.00 11.85 5.58
CA LEU A 175 1.23 13.29 5.44
C LEU A 175 2.37 13.67 4.48
N SER A 176 2.75 12.76 3.58
CA SER A 176 3.81 12.92 2.60
C SER A 176 3.46 14.04 1.65
N SER A 177 4.35 15.04 1.55
CA SER A 177 4.15 16.13 0.61
C SER A 177 4.32 15.64 -0.82
N LEU A 178 3.21 15.62 -1.57
CA LEU A 178 3.22 15.30 -2.99
C LEU A 178 3.70 16.51 -3.82
N SER A 179 3.44 17.72 -3.33
CA SER A 179 3.90 18.96 -3.97
C SER A 179 5.43 19.05 -4.07
N LYS A 180 6.17 18.64 -3.03
CA LYS A 180 7.64 18.66 -3.04
C LYS A 180 8.25 17.58 -3.93
N GLY A 181 7.50 16.52 -4.20
CA GLY A 181 7.95 15.40 -5.01
C GLY A 181 7.82 15.62 -6.51
N ASN A 182 7.10 16.67 -6.95
CA ASN A 182 6.74 16.90 -8.35
C ASN A 182 6.06 15.67 -8.99
N TYR A 183 5.08 15.11 -8.26
CA TYR A 183 4.29 13.97 -8.74
C TYR A 183 3.22 14.40 -9.75
N GLN A 184 3.03 13.56 -10.77
CA GLN A 184 2.09 13.80 -11.86
C GLN A 184 1.33 12.53 -12.22
N LEU A 185 0.10 12.67 -12.72
CA LEU A 185 -0.72 11.55 -13.18
C LEU A 185 -1.06 11.69 -14.65
N PHE A 186 -1.00 10.58 -15.37
CA PHE A 186 -1.54 10.43 -16.71
C PHE A 186 -2.82 9.59 -16.66
N VAL A 187 -3.89 10.07 -17.29
CA VAL A 187 -5.20 9.40 -17.32
C VAL A 187 -5.85 9.56 -18.71
N ASN A 188 -6.49 8.51 -19.23
CA ASN A 188 -7.23 8.60 -20.48
C ASN A 188 -8.66 9.15 -20.21
N PHE A 189 -8.93 10.40 -20.61
CA PHE A 189 -10.18 11.11 -20.26
C PHE A 189 -11.26 11.03 -21.35
N ILE A 190 -12.55 11.02 -20.97
CA ILE A 190 -13.67 11.20 -21.89
C ILE A 190 -14.18 12.65 -21.80
N PHE A 191 -14.31 13.33 -22.93
CA PHE A 191 -14.97 14.66 -23.04
C PHE A 191 -16.31 14.49 -23.76
N LYS A 192 -17.42 14.96 -23.17
CA LYS A 192 -18.79 14.76 -23.69
C LYS A 192 -19.55 16.02 -24.16
N SER A 193 -19.00 17.26 -24.20
CA SER A 193 -19.82 18.42 -24.65
C SER A 193 -19.08 19.71 -25.09
N ILE A 194 -19.77 20.58 -25.87
CA ILE A 194 -19.33 21.93 -26.29
C ILE A 194 -19.02 22.87 -25.11
N VAL A 195 -19.57 22.64 -23.91
CA VAL A 195 -19.23 23.40 -22.69
C VAL A 195 -17.76 23.14 -22.27
N GLU A 196 -17.19 21.99 -22.64
CA GLU A 196 -15.79 21.65 -22.39
C GLU A 196 -14.82 22.32 -23.37
N TYR A 197 -15.30 22.80 -24.53
CA TYR A 197 -14.48 23.66 -25.42
C TYR A 197 -14.16 25.01 -24.76
N LEU A 198 -15.04 25.53 -23.90
CA LEU A 198 -14.78 26.73 -23.11
C LEU A 198 -13.77 26.45 -21.99
N VAL A 199 -13.82 25.26 -21.39
CA VAL A 199 -12.80 24.78 -20.43
C VAL A 199 -11.45 24.58 -21.13
N LEU A 200 -11.43 24.06 -22.36
CA LEU A 200 -10.23 23.97 -23.21
C LEU A 200 -9.63 25.35 -23.52
N ILE A 201 -10.47 26.35 -23.80
CA ILE A 201 -10.01 27.75 -23.97
C ILE A 201 -9.42 28.30 -22.66
N LEU A 202 -10.04 28.00 -21.52
CA LEU A 202 -9.51 28.37 -20.20
C LEU A 202 -8.14 27.71 -19.92
N ILE A 203 -7.99 26.44 -20.32
CA ILE A 203 -6.73 25.67 -20.23
C ILE A 203 -5.64 26.25 -21.13
N ILE A 204 -5.97 26.66 -22.37
CA ILE A 204 -5.02 27.33 -23.28
C ILE A 204 -4.55 28.66 -22.67
N ILE A 205 -5.46 29.41 -22.04
CA ILE A 205 -5.11 30.63 -21.30
C ILE A 205 -4.17 30.30 -20.14
N MET A 206 -4.43 29.23 -19.38
CA MET A 206 -3.56 28.76 -18.31
C MET A 206 -2.17 28.30 -18.80
N ASP A 207 -2.08 27.69 -19.98
CA ASP A 207 -0.81 27.30 -20.63
C ASP A 207 0.00 28.52 -21.11
N THR A 208 -0.72 29.55 -21.58
CA THR A 208 -0.11 30.86 -21.92
C THR A 208 0.42 31.55 -20.65
N LEU A 209 -0.30 31.45 -19.54
CA LEU A 209 0.13 31.94 -18.22
C LEU A 209 1.33 31.14 -17.68
N TYR A 210 1.36 29.82 -17.90
CA TYR A 210 2.49 28.94 -17.56
C TYR A 210 3.76 29.33 -18.31
N SER A 211 3.65 29.59 -19.61
CA SER A 211 4.75 30.09 -20.45
C SER A 211 5.24 31.49 -20.02
N ALA A 212 4.39 32.25 -19.30
CA ALA A 212 4.73 33.53 -18.68
C ALA A 212 5.26 33.41 -17.24
N GLY A 213 5.53 32.19 -16.75
CA GLY A 213 6.09 31.94 -15.41
C GLY A 213 5.07 31.93 -14.27
N ILE A 214 3.77 32.01 -14.57
CA ILE A 214 2.67 31.90 -13.60
C ILE A 214 2.28 30.42 -13.53
N ARG A 215 2.41 29.77 -12.38
CA ARG A 215 2.09 28.33 -12.21
C ARG A 215 0.64 28.13 -11.73
N PRO A 216 -0.36 27.91 -12.61
CA PRO A 216 -1.72 27.60 -12.19
C PRO A 216 -1.81 26.21 -11.54
N LYS A 217 -2.78 26.05 -10.64
CA LYS A 217 -2.96 24.89 -9.75
C LYS A 217 -3.37 23.58 -10.48
N VAL A 218 -3.68 23.64 -11.77
CA VAL A 218 -4.04 22.50 -12.64
C VAL A 218 -3.62 22.85 -14.07
N LEU A 219 -2.83 21.99 -14.74
CA LEU A 219 -2.71 22.02 -16.20
C LEU A 219 -3.18 20.67 -16.73
N MET A 220 -4.31 20.68 -17.43
CA MET A 220 -4.89 19.54 -18.12
C MET A 220 -4.52 19.65 -19.60
N ALA A 221 -3.44 19.00 -20.05
CA ALA A 221 -3.06 19.04 -21.46
C ALA A 221 -4.00 18.14 -22.29
N LEU A 222 -4.78 18.75 -23.18
CA LEU A 222 -5.64 18.04 -24.14
C LEU A 222 -4.93 17.94 -25.48
N CYS A 223 -4.56 16.72 -25.91
CA CYS A 223 -3.89 16.52 -27.19
C CYS A 223 -4.82 16.85 -28.37
N ARG A 224 -4.27 17.58 -29.36
CA ARG A 224 -4.98 18.20 -30.48
C ARG A 224 -5.41 17.25 -31.60
N ASN A 225 -5.01 15.98 -31.59
CA ASN A 225 -5.33 15.03 -32.65
C ASN A 225 -5.91 13.71 -32.10
N SER A 226 -7.21 13.53 -32.33
CA SER A 226 -7.99 12.28 -32.43
C SER A 226 -7.92 11.20 -31.33
N SER A 227 -7.34 11.45 -30.15
CA SER A 227 -7.58 10.60 -28.97
C SER A 227 -7.50 11.47 -27.72
N LYS A 228 -8.66 11.69 -27.08
CA LYS A 228 -8.83 12.55 -25.91
C LYS A 228 -8.01 12.04 -24.70
N LYS A 229 -6.74 12.44 -24.60
CA LYS A 229 -5.84 12.14 -23.47
C LYS A 229 -5.74 13.38 -22.57
N GLY A 230 -5.66 13.20 -21.26
CA GLY A 230 -5.45 14.28 -20.29
C GLY A 230 -4.41 13.93 -19.23
N TYR A 231 -3.83 14.95 -18.62
CA TYR A 231 -2.76 14.81 -17.64
C TYR A 231 -3.10 15.68 -16.42
N ILE A 232 -2.68 15.24 -15.24
CA ILE A 232 -2.65 16.07 -14.03
C ILE A 232 -1.18 16.40 -13.80
N ASN A 233 -0.80 17.61 -14.19
CA ASN A 233 0.60 18.00 -14.19
C ASN A 233 1.21 18.11 -12.78
N GLU A 234 0.49 18.46 -11.73
CA GLU A 234 1.09 18.53 -10.40
C GLU A 234 0.07 18.25 -9.31
N ILE A 235 0.39 17.31 -8.41
CA ILE A 235 -0.43 16.99 -7.25
C ILE A 235 -0.03 17.90 -6.07
N TRP A 236 -0.67 19.07 -6.01
CA TRP A 236 -0.39 20.11 -5.00
C TRP A 236 -1.08 19.83 -3.65
N ASN A 237 -0.75 18.72 -3.01
CA ASN A 237 -1.26 18.40 -1.68
C ASN A 237 -0.30 17.46 -0.92
N ARG A 238 -0.80 16.89 0.17
CA ARG A 238 -0.19 15.78 0.89
C ARG A 238 -1.18 14.62 0.98
N THR A 239 -0.65 13.42 1.19
CA THR A 239 -1.45 12.28 1.65
C THR A 239 -2.09 12.59 3.01
N ASP A 240 -3.16 11.87 3.35
CA ASP A 240 -3.76 11.95 4.67
C ASP A 240 -2.95 11.16 5.72
N SER A 241 -3.52 11.05 6.92
CA SER A 241 -2.93 10.31 8.03
C SER A 241 -2.86 8.80 7.83
N GLY A 242 -3.60 8.24 6.86
CA GLY A 242 -3.44 6.85 6.42
C GLY A 242 -2.44 6.68 5.27
N GLY A 243 -1.87 7.79 4.77
CA GLY A 243 -1.00 7.78 3.62
C GLY A 243 -1.73 7.84 2.28
N TYR A 244 -3.04 8.08 2.27
CA TYR A 244 -3.86 8.06 1.05
C TYR A 244 -4.04 9.45 0.45
N PHE A 245 -4.09 9.51 -0.87
CA PHE A 245 -4.45 10.69 -1.62
C PHE A 245 -5.48 10.37 -2.70
N VAL A 246 -6.71 10.84 -2.52
CA VAL A 246 -7.84 10.53 -3.41
C VAL A 246 -8.15 11.68 -4.35
N ILE A 247 -8.17 11.36 -5.65
CA ILE A 247 -8.61 12.21 -6.75
C ILE A 247 -9.86 11.58 -7.34
N GLY A 248 -11.00 12.27 -7.32
CA GLY A 248 -12.23 11.68 -7.84
C GLY A 248 -13.39 12.65 -7.88
N THR A 249 -14.54 12.15 -8.33
CA THR A 249 -15.78 12.93 -8.42
C THR A 249 -16.24 13.43 -7.04
N PRO A 250 -17.09 14.47 -6.96
CA PRO A 250 -17.64 14.93 -5.68
C PRO A 250 -18.44 13.88 -4.90
N SER A 251 -18.90 12.82 -5.56
CA SER A 251 -19.72 11.75 -4.98
C SER A 251 -18.90 10.68 -4.25
N VAL A 252 -17.57 10.68 -4.38
CA VAL A 252 -16.69 9.70 -3.71
C VAL A 252 -16.78 9.86 -2.20
N THR A 253 -16.98 8.75 -1.49
CA THR A 253 -17.05 8.69 -0.02
C THR A 253 -16.02 7.70 0.56
N PRO A 254 -15.13 8.13 1.47
CA PRO A 254 -14.99 9.47 2.04
C PRO A 254 -14.50 10.51 1.02
N ARG A 255 -14.86 11.78 1.25
CA ARG A 255 -14.69 12.87 0.29
C ARG A 255 -13.25 12.98 -0.24
N SER A 256 -13.10 13.08 -1.57
CA SER A 256 -11.80 13.25 -2.22
C SER A 256 -11.06 14.51 -1.72
N GLN A 257 -9.72 14.45 -1.64
CA GLN A 257 -8.91 15.62 -1.25
C GLN A 257 -8.76 16.62 -2.39
N TYR A 258 -9.05 16.20 -3.63
CA TYR A 258 -8.98 17.03 -4.81
C TYR A 258 -10.38 17.43 -5.29
N LEU A 259 -10.93 18.48 -4.68
CA LEU A 259 -12.34 18.86 -4.78
C LEU A 259 -12.74 19.45 -6.14
N ASN A 260 -13.97 19.15 -6.58
CA ASN A 260 -14.76 19.86 -7.60
C ASN A 260 -14.09 20.08 -8.97
N THR A 261 -13.07 19.28 -9.31
CA THR A 261 -12.32 19.46 -10.57
C THR A 261 -12.78 18.52 -11.68
N PHE A 262 -13.29 17.33 -11.32
CA PHE A 262 -13.65 16.29 -12.29
C PHE A 262 -15.15 15.99 -12.25
N ALA A 263 -15.77 15.97 -13.42
CA ALA A 263 -17.15 15.51 -13.60
C ALA A 263 -17.21 13.98 -13.62
N SER A 264 -18.41 13.43 -13.44
CA SER A 264 -18.68 12.00 -13.67
C SER A 264 -18.19 11.57 -15.06
N GLY A 265 -17.58 10.38 -15.15
CA GLY A 265 -17.08 9.82 -16.39
C GLY A 265 -15.74 10.39 -16.89
N PHE A 266 -14.93 11.00 -16.01
CA PHE A 266 -13.61 11.51 -16.36
C PHE A 266 -12.59 10.41 -16.70
N ILE A 267 -12.80 9.15 -16.26
CA ILE A 267 -11.96 8.00 -16.63
C ILE A 267 -12.68 7.16 -17.69
N HIS A 268 -11.98 6.80 -18.77
CA HIS A 268 -12.54 5.89 -19.78
C HIS A 268 -12.80 4.50 -19.22
N THR A 269 -13.97 3.91 -19.45
CA THR A 269 -14.34 2.61 -18.82
C THR A 269 -14.01 1.38 -19.66
N SER A 270 -13.96 1.47 -21.01
CA SER A 270 -13.62 0.30 -21.84
C SER A 270 -12.12 -0.02 -21.82
N SER A 271 -11.27 0.91 -22.27
CA SER A 271 -9.82 0.70 -22.33
C SER A 271 -9.07 1.96 -21.96
N GLY A 272 -8.04 1.81 -21.12
CA GLY A 272 -7.28 2.95 -20.63
C GLY A 272 -6.08 2.56 -19.79
N ALA A 273 -5.39 3.59 -19.31
CA ALA A 273 -4.27 3.44 -18.42
C ALA A 273 -4.22 4.61 -17.45
N VAL A 274 -3.75 4.32 -16.24
CA VAL A 274 -3.35 5.31 -15.24
C VAL A 274 -1.84 5.14 -15.02
N ALA A 275 -1.08 6.21 -15.10
CA ALA A 275 0.35 6.18 -14.86
C ALA A 275 0.78 7.33 -13.94
N LEU A 276 1.63 7.00 -12.97
CA LEU A 276 2.15 7.90 -11.95
C LEU A 276 3.61 8.22 -12.25
N TYR A 277 3.95 9.50 -12.27
CA TYR A 277 5.29 10.01 -12.58
C TYR A 277 5.84 10.86 -11.45
N LYS A 278 7.18 10.92 -11.36
CA LYS A 278 7.95 11.86 -10.52
C LYS A 278 9.02 12.50 -11.41
N THR A 279 8.92 13.81 -11.66
CA THR A 279 9.82 14.48 -12.62
C THR A 279 10.30 15.83 -12.09
N ALA A 280 11.57 16.19 -12.29
CA ALA A 280 12.09 17.46 -11.77
C ALA A 280 11.53 18.71 -12.49
N ASN A 281 11.21 18.59 -13.79
CA ASN A 281 10.82 19.72 -14.66
C ASN A 281 9.38 19.59 -15.20
N GLY A 282 8.60 18.69 -14.63
CA GLY A 282 7.31 18.30 -15.15
C GLY A 282 7.38 17.38 -16.37
N TYR A 283 6.47 16.42 -16.48
CA TYR A 283 6.30 15.61 -17.68
C TYR A 283 5.62 16.46 -18.75
N ASN A 284 6.36 16.77 -19.81
CA ASN A 284 5.87 17.60 -20.90
C ASN A 284 5.75 16.74 -22.17
N SER A 285 4.77 15.83 -22.21
CA SER A 285 4.45 15.16 -23.48
C SER A 285 3.61 16.08 -24.35
N GLN A 286 4.25 17.04 -25.00
CA GLN A 286 3.58 17.90 -25.97
C GLN A 286 2.92 17.10 -27.12
N ASP A 287 3.41 15.89 -27.38
CA ASP A 287 2.90 14.99 -28.42
C ASP A 287 2.04 13.81 -27.91
N GLY A 288 1.82 13.70 -26.59
CA GLY A 288 1.07 12.59 -25.99
C GLY A 288 1.71 11.20 -26.16
N SER A 289 3.00 11.16 -26.53
CA SER A 289 3.88 10.00 -26.47
C SER A 289 4.24 9.72 -25.01
N ILE A 290 4.05 8.47 -24.57
CA ILE A 290 4.30 8.00 -23.20
C ILE A 290 5.75 7.54 -23.09
N SER A 291 6.44 7.93 -22.01
CA SER A 291 7.87 7.65 -21.78
C SER A 291 8.05 6.92 -20.45
N THR A 292 9.16 6.18 -20.32
CA THR A 292 9.58 5.60 -19.05
C THR A 292 10.32 6.60 -18.16
N THR A 293 10.70 7.77 -18.68
CA THR A 293 11.42 8.79 -17.91
C THR A 293 10.53 9.33 -16.79
N GLY A 294 10.96 9.11 -15.54
CA GLY A 294 10.22 9.53 -14.35
C GLY A 294 8.97 8.69 -14.06
N LEU A 295 8.70 7.62 -14.82
CA LEU A 295 7.58 6.72 -14.58
C LEU A 295 7.83 5.92 -13.30
N LEU A 296 6.94 6.06 -12.31
CA LEU A 296 7.02 5.34 -11.04
C LEU A 296 6.18 4.07 -11.06
N ASP A 297 4.92 4.21 -11.49
CA ASP A 297 3.93 3.16 -11.42
C ASP A 297 2.89 3.33 -12.53
N ALA A 298 2.27 2.22 -12.93
CA ALA A 298 1.24 2.24 -13.94
C ALA A 298 0.31 1.03 -13.83
N MET A 299 -0.92 1.26 -14.24
CA MET A 299 -1.97 0.26 -14.31
C MET A 299 -2.67 0.42 -15.66
N VAL A 300 -2.89 -0.70 -16.35
CA VAL A 300 -3.48 -0.72 -17.70
C VAL A 300 -4.66 -1.70 -17.69
N TYR A 301 -5.79 -1.26 -18.25
CA TYR A 301 -6.99 -2.08 -18.43
C TYR A 301 -7.51 -1.97 -19.86
N ALA A 302 -8.11 -3.03 -20.36
CA ALA A 302 -8.66 -3.03 -21.70
C ALA A 302 -9.91 -3.93 -21.83
N ASP A 303 -10.85 -3.50 -22.66
CA ASP A 303 -11.85 -4.37 -23.25
C ASP A 303 -11.13 -5.21 -24.32
N PRO A 304 -11.23 -6.55 -24.29
CA PRO A 304 -10.68 -7.40 -25.34
C PRO A 304 -11.12 -7.03 -26.77
N ARG A 305 -12.26 -6.34 -26.91
CA ARG A 305 -12.79 -5.86 -28.19
C ARG A 305 -12.23 -4.50 -28.62
N GLU A 306 -11.66 -3.74 -27.68
CA GLU A 306 -11.04 -2.43 -27.91
C GLU A 306 -9.59 -2.41 -27.37
N PRO A 307 -8.68 -3.24 -27.88
CA PRO A 307 -7.35 -3.39 -27.32
C PRO A 307 -6.53 -2.10 -27.45
N LEU A 308 -5.74 -1.82 -26.43
CA LEU A 308 -4.78 -0.73 -26.44
C LEU A 308 -3.59 -1.04 -27.36
N ALA A 309 -2.91 0.01 -27.84
CA ALA A 309 -1.69 -0.15 -28.61
C ALA A 309 -0.64 -0.94 -27.81
N GLY A 310 -0.03 -1.97 -28.43
CA GLY A 310 0.95 -2.82 -27.74
C GLY A 310 2.15 -2.05 -27.19
N SER A 311 2.55 -0.97 -27.85
CA SER A 311 3.61 -0.07 -27.37
C SER A 311 3.26 0.64 -26.05
N LEU A 312 1.98 0.95 -25.81
CA LEU A 312 1.51 1.52 -24.55
C LEU A 312 1.69 0.51 -23.40
N VAL A 313 1.21 -0.71 -23.61
CA VAL A 313 1.30 -1.80 -22.63
C VAL A 313 2.76 -2.12 -22.34
N GLN A 314 3.60 -2.23 -23.38
CA GLN A 314 5.02 -2.52 -23.22
C GLN A 314 5.78 -1.38 -22.49
N THR A 315 5.35 -0.14 -22.67
CA THR A 315 5.99 1.00 -21.98
C THR A 315 5.55 1.10 -20.52
N LEU A 316 4.26 0.97 -20.24
CA LEU A 316 3.70 1.16 -18.90
C LEU A 316 3.84 -0.07 -18.02
N THR A 317 3.47 -1.25 -18.53
CA THR A 317 3.38 -2.51 -17.79
C THR A 317 4.00 -3.67 -18.60
N PRO A 318 5.32 -3.67 -18.84
CA PRO A 318 5.99 -4.55 -19.80
C PRO A 318 5.85 -6.06 -19.54
N GLN A 319 5.58 -6.45 -18.28
CA GLN A 319 5.58 -7.85 -17.84
C GLN A 319 4.18 -8.43 -17.65
N SER A 320 3.13 -7.65 -17.89
CA SER A 320 1.76 -8.03 -17.56
C SER A 320 0.79 -7.62 -18.66
N SER A 321 -0.19 -8.48 -18.91
CA SER A 321 -1.31 -8.15 -19.79
C SER A 321 -2.25 -7.14 -19.12
N PRO A 322 -2.96 -6.29 -19.89
CA PRO A 322 -3.97 -5.40 -19.35
C PRO A 322 -5.05 -6.15 -18.56
N LEU A 323 -5.54 -5.53 -17.48
CA LEU A 323 -6.67 -6.08 -16.73
C LEU A 323 -7.94 -6.04 -17.61
N PRO A 324 -8.72 -7.12 -17.72
CA PRO A 324 -9.97 -7.08 -18.47
C PRO A 324 -10.98 -6.11 -17.84
N SER A 325 -11.38 -5.08 -18.58
CA SER A 325 -12.31 -4.05 -18.07
C SER A 325 -13.74 -4.54 -17.85
N LEU A 326 -14.11 -5.68 -18.46
CA LEU A 326 -15.41 -6.32 -18.24
C LEU A 326 -15.63 -6.71 -16.77
N LEU A 327 -14.55 -6.92 -16.00
CA LEU A 327 -14.61 -7.23 -14.58
C LEU A 327 -14.81 -5.96 -13.72
N LEU A 328 -14.80 -4.77 -14.32
CA LEU A 328 -14.76 -3.47 -13.64
C LEU A 328 -16.08 -2.70 -13.74
N GLN A 329 -17.14 -3.35 -14.24
CA GLN A 329 -18.45 -2.75 -14.46
C GLN A 329 -19.50 -3.21 -13.43
N GLU A 330 -19.07 -3.86 -12.35
CA GLU A 330 -19.94 -4.14 -11.21
C GLU A 330 -20.06 -2.89 -10.33
N ASP A 331 -21.26 -2.66 -9.78
CA ASP A 331 -21.49 -1.54 -8.86
C ASP A 331 -20.54 -1.65 -7.65
N ASP A 332 -20.00 -0.52 -7.22
CA ASP A 332 -19.03 -0.42 -6.12
C ASP A 332 -17.72 -1.19 -6.29
N ALA A 333 -17.37 -1.61 -7.52
CA ALA A 333 -16.10 -2.27 -7.80
C ALA A 333 -14.98 -1.29 -8.17
N SER A 334 -13.81 -1.49 -7.57
CA SER A 334 -12.56 -0.84 -7.90
C SER A 334 -11.49 -1.85 -8.27
N ILE A 335 -10.44 -1.32 -8.89
CA ILE A 335 -9.19 -2.01 -9.12
C ILE A 335 -8.26 -1.70 -7.95
N SER A 336 -8.18 -2.62 -6.99
CA SER A 336 -7.42 -2.41 -5.76
C SER A 336 -6.06 -3.12 -5.81
N ARG A 337 -5.01 -2.42 -5.42
CA ARG A 337 -3.67 -2.97 -5.19
C ARG A 337 -3.68 -3.85 -3.94
N CYS A 338 -3.29 -5.10 -4.08
CA CYS A 338 -3.23 -6.04 -2.96
C CYS A 338 -1.80 -6.27 -2.47
N PHE A 339 -1.45 -5.53 -1.41
CA PHE A 339 -0.30 -5.77 -0.53
C PHE A 339 1.04 -5.99 -1.24
N SER A 340 1.29 -5.22 -2.29
CA SER A 340 2.53 -5.30 -3.06
C SER A 340 3.07 -3.91 -3.37
N ASP A 341 4.37 -3.75 -3.23
CA ASP A 341 5.12 -2.55 -3.61
C ASP A 341 5.64 -2.66 -5.06
N GLN A 342 5.38 -3.76 -5.77
CA GLN A 342 5.79 -3.90 -7.16
C GLN A 342 5.05 -2.88 -8.02
N THR A 343 5.78 -2.16 -8.86
CA THR A 343 5.21 -1.16 -9.76
C THR A 343 5.29 -1.63 -11.21
N ARG A 344 4.49 -1.01 -12.07
CA ARG A 344 4.49 -1.32 -13.52
C ARG A 344 4.15 -2.78 -13.83
N THR A 345 3.31 -3.39 -13.01
CA THR A 345 2.72 -4.70 -13.23
C THR A 345 1.25 -4.66 -12.83
N VAL A 346 0.40 -5.31 -13.61
CA VAL A 346 -1.03 -5.43 -13.33
C VAL A 346 -1.32 -6.56 -12.31
N ASP A 347 -0.38 -7.50 -12.11
CA ASP A 347 -0.59 -8.70 -11.29
C ASP A 347 -0.82 -8.42 -9.80
N VAL A 348 -0.48 -7.22 -9.35
CA VAL A 348 -0.70 -6.74 -7.98
C VAL A 348 -2.10 -6.20 -7.74
N PHE A 349 -2.88 -6.03 -8.81
CA PHE A 349 -4.22 -5.48 -8.73
C PHE A 349 -5.27 -6.59 -8.78
N SER A 350 -6.39 -6.36 -8.12
CA SER A 350 -7.57 -7.24 -8.16
C SER A 350 -8.83 -6.41 -8.06
N VAL A 351 -9.90 -6.90 -8.67
CA VAL A 351 -11.21 -6.25 -8.56
C VAL A 351 -11.77 -6.50 -7.16
N ARG A 352 -12.12 -5.42 -6.44
CA ARG A 352 -12.61 -5.44 -5.06
C ARG A 352 -13.65 -4.35 -4.81
N PRO A 353 -14.38 -4.41 -3.69
CA PRO A 353 -15.21 -3.29 -3.25
C PRO A 353 -14.38 -2.01 -3.06
N ASN A 354 -14.99 -0.86 -3.32
CA ASN A 354 -14.41 0.46 -3.09
C ASN A 354 -13.93 0.63 -1.63
N THR A 355 -12.68 1.05 -1.44
CA THR A 355 -12.04 1.29 -0.13
C THR A 355 -11.31 2.63 -0.02
N PRO A 356 -11.83 3.75 -0.57
CA PRO A 356 -11.13 5.02 -0.55
C PRO A 356 -10.77 5.46 0.88
N LYS A 357 -9.52 5.92 1.04
CA LYS A 357 -8.85 6.32 2.28
C LYS A 357 -8.76 5.23 3.34
N SER A 358 -8.78 3.97 2.91
CA SER A 358 -8.73 2.83 3.80
C SER A 358 -7.94 1.68 3.19
N LEU A 359 -7.66 0.66 4.00
CA LEU A 359 -6.99 -0.53 3.49
C LEU A 359 -7.89 -1.24 2.48
N ASN A 360 -7.31 -1.60 1.34
CA ASN A 360 -7.97 -2.37 0.30
C ASN A 360 -8.50 -3.71 0.84
N ASP A 361 -9.73 -4.09 0.46
CA ASP A 361 -10.37 -5.36 0.85
C ASP A 361 -9.81 -6.52 0.03
N CYS A 362 -8.55 -6.83 0.27
CA CYS A 362 -7.82 -7.78 -0.53
C CYS A 362 -7.99 -9.21 -0.01
N PRO A 363 -8.01 -10.20 -0.93
CA PRO A 363 -8.22 -11.57 -0.54
C PRO A 363 -7.01 -12.03 0.28
N ILE A 364 -7.26 -12.56 1.46
CA ILE A 364 -6.29 -13.41 2.13
C ILE A 364 -6.26 -14.67 1.29
N PHE A 365 -5.14 -14.98 0.62
CA PHE A 365 -5.04 -16.10 -0.33
C PHE A 365 -5.65 -17.40 0.24
N GLU A 366 -6.90 -17.71 -0.11
CA GLU A 366 -7.38 -19.08 -0.07
C GLU A 366 -6.75 -19.80 -1.26
N ASN A 367 -6.02 -20.87 -0.97
CA ASN A 367 -5.26 -21.64 -1.95
C ASN A 367 -6.05 -21.84 -3.26
N ARG A 368 -5.43 -21.56 -4.41
CA ARG A 368 -5.84 -22.04 -5.74
C ARG A 368 -5.75 -23.58 -5.88
N ARG A 369 -6.07 -24.34 -4.82
CA ARG A 369 -6.14 -25.80 -4.83
C ARG A 369 -7.57 -26.33 -4.85
N ASP A 370 -8.57 -25.51 -4.53
CA ASP A 370 -9.97 -25.97 -4.53
C ASP A 370 -10.67 -25.85 -5.90
N HIS A 371 -10.19 -24.98 -6.80
CA HIS A 371 -10.66 -24.97 -8.19
C HIS A 371 -10.12 -26.10 -9.06
N GLN A 372 -9.08 -26.83 -8.62
CA GLN A 372 -8.60 -28.03 -9.31
C GLN A 372 -9.12 -29.35 -8.72
N ARG A 373 -9.82 -29.32 -7.58
CA ARG A 373 -10.38 -30.53 -6.95
C ARG A 373 -11.67 -31.04 -7.58
N ASN A 374 -12.34 -30.25 -8.41
CA ASN A 374 -13.54 -30.68 -9.13
C ASN A 374 -13.27 -31.25 -10.54
N GLN A 375 -12.01 -31.48 -10.94
CA GLN A 375 -11.71 -32.00 -12.28
C GLN A 375 -10.76 -33.21 -12.38
N ARG A 376 -10.38 -33.89 -11.29
CA ARG A 376 -9.60 -35.13 -11.42
C ARG A 376 -10.06 -36.24 -10.46
N GLY A 377 -10.54 -37.31 -11.06
CA GLY A 377 -10.73 -38.62 -10.43
C GLY A 377 -9.42 -39.23 -9.90
N PRO A 378 -9.49 -40.42 -9.28
CA PRO A 378 -8.52 -40.85 -8.30
C PRO A 378 -7.30 -41.48 -8.96
N SER A 379 -6.09 -40.99 -8.65
CA SER A 379 -4.91 -41.87 -8.58
C SER A 379 -3.69 -41.15 -7.98
N GLY A 380 -2.96 -41.88 -7.12
CA GLY A 380 -1.50 -41.82 -7.12
C GLY A 380 -0.83 -40.97 -6.04
N ARG A 381 -0.38 -41.62 -4.97
CA ARG A 381 0.73 -41.20 -4.09
C ARG A 381 1.93 -40.68 -4.91
N LEU A 382 2.62 -39.65 -4.40
CA LEU A 382 3.99 -39.75 -3.88
C LEU A 382 4.52 -38.38 -3.44
N ALA A 383 5.28 -38.41 -2.34
CA ALA A 383 6.00 -37.30 -1.74
C ALA A 383 7.28 -36.94 -2.51
N ARG A 384 7.81 -35.72 -2.32
CA ARG A 384 9.21 -35.52 -1.86
C ARG A 384 9.56 -34.07 -1.54
N LEU A 385 10.30 -33.98 -0.43
CA LEU A 385 11.21 -32.96 0.12
C LEU A 385 10.65 -31.58 0.47
#